data_AF-A0A963VLV7-F1
#
_entry.id   AF-A0A963VLV7-F1
#
_cell.length_a   1.000
_cell.length_b   1.000
_cell.length_c   1.000
_cell.angle_alpha   90.00
_cell.angle_beta   90.00
_cell.angle_gamma   90.00
#
_symmetry.space_group_name_H-M   'P 1'
#
loop_
_entity.id
_entity.type
_entity.pdbx_description
1 polymer ?
#
loop_
_entity_poly.entity_id
_entity_poly.type
_entity_poly.pdbx_seq_one_letter_code
_entity_poly.pdbx_strand_id
1 'polypeptide(L)'
;PTVPLVAPPLASVAPGAQRDEEFFRVNGLLLRNTNVVNMFDGCALSLPCHAGDELPVGLMVWHGALRDDTVLNIGLQIEQMLRAG
;
A
#
# COMPACT_ATOMS: atom_id res chain seq x y z
N PRO A 1 -0.85 -6.86 -2.95
CA PRO A 1 -0.54 -6.06 -1.73
C PRO A 1 -0.27 -4.60 -2.11
N THR A 2 -0.60 -3.64 -1.25
CA THR A 2 -0.30 -2.22 -1.45
C THR A 2 1.20 -1.96 -1.39
N VAL A 3 1.84 -2.43 -0.32
CA VAL A 3 3.29 -2.37 -0.12
C VAL A 3 3.84 -3.76 0.22
N PRO A 4 5.12 -4.07 -0.06
CA PRO A 4 5.67 -5.40 0.12
C PRO A 4 6.31 -5.67 1.50
N LEU A 5 6.28 -4.70 2.42
CA LEU A 5 6.79 -4.81 3.79
C LEU A 5 5.89 -4.07 4.78
N VAL A 6 5.88 -4.54 6.03
CA VAL A 6 5.27 -3.84 7.17
C VAL A 6 6.13 -2.63 7.59
N ALA A 7 5.54 -1.71 8.35
CA ALA A 7 6.22 -0.48 8.73
C ALA A 7 7.59 -0.75 9.40
N PRO A 8 8.69 -0.18 8.88
CA PRO A 8 9.99 -0.29 9.52
C PRO A 8 10.03 0.56 10.80
N PRO A 9 10.92 0.25 11.76
CA PRO A 9 11.19 1.14 12.88
C PRO A 9 11.64 2.52 12.39
N LEU A 10 11.11 3.60 12.97
CA LEU A 10 11.49 4.97 12.58
C LEU A 10 13.01 5.19 12.62
N ALA A 11 13.68 4.62 13.63
CA ALA A 11 15.12 4.76 13.81
C ALA A 11 15.94 4.16 12.66
N SER A 12 15.44 3.17 11.92
CA SER A 12 16.18 2.55 10.82
C SER A 12 16.16 3.36 9.53
N VAL A 13 15.17 4.26 9.38
CA VAL A 13 14.97 5.08 8.17
C VAL A 13 14.96 6.59 8.45
N ALA A 14 15.30 6.99 9.68
CA ALA A 14 15.38 8.40 10.06
C ALA A 14 16.49 9.11 9.28
N PRO A 15 16.34 10.42 8.97
CA PRO A 15 17.32 11.18 8.20
C PRO A 15 18.75 11.08 8.75
N GLY A 16 19.73 11.00 7.85
CA GLY A 16 21.15 11.08 8.17
C GLY A 16 21.97 10.09 7.35
N ALA A 17 23.14 10.53 6.87
CA ALA A 17 23.98 9.82 5.90
C ALA A 17 24.23 8.33 6.19
N GLN A 18 24.26 7.94 7.47
CA GLN A 18 24.46 6.56 7.91
C GLN A 18 23.28 5.62 7.60
N ARG A 19 22.09 6.17 7.35
CA ARG A 19 20.83 5.44 7.11
C ARG A 19 20.22 5.73 5.75
N ASP A 20 20.80 6.64 4.97
CA ASP A 20 20.26 7.04 3.66
C ASP A 20 20.15 5.83 2.72
N GLU A 21 21.12 4.92 2.72
CA GLU A 21 21.06 3.68 1.92
C GLU A 21 19.84 2.83 2.29
N GLU A 22 19.61 2.62 3.58
CA GLU A 22 18.45 1.86 4.07
C GLU A 22 17.14 2.58 3.77
N PHE A 23 17.10 3.90 3.92
CA PHE A 23 15.96 4.72 3.52
C PHE A 23 15.64 4.55 2.03
N PHE A 24 16.62 4.65 1.14
CA PHE A 24 16.39 4.49 -0.30
C PHE A 24 15.94 3.09 -0.66
N ARG A 25 16.54 2.06 -0.03
CA ARG A 25 16.14 0.66 -0.22
C ARG A 25 14.68 0.44 0.20
N VAL A 26 14.32 0.91 1.40
CA VAL A 26 12.96 0.79 1.95
C VAL A 26 11.96 1.60 1.13
N ASN A 27 12.26 2.85 0.79
CA ASN A 27 11.40 3.71 -0.01
C ASN A 27 11.15 3.09 -1.40
N GLY A 28 12.19 2.54 -2.04
CA GLY A 28 12.04 1.82 -3.30
C GLY A 28 11.09 0.63 -3.20
N LEU A 29 11.15 -0.14 -2.10
CA LEU A 29 10.21 -1.23 -1.84
C LEU A 29 8.79 -0.72 -1.58
N LEU A 30 8.62 0.29 -0.74
CA LEU A 30 7.31 0.87 -0.41
C LEU A 30 6.61 1.46 -1.65
N LEU A 31 7.36 2.02 -2.59
CA LEU A 31 6.83 2.60 -3.81
C LEU A 31 6.73 1.60 -4.98
N ARG A 32 7.26 0.38 -4.85
CA ARG A 32 7.36 -0.60 -5.94
C ARG A 32 6.04 -0.84 -6.67
N ASN A 33 4.93 -0.96 -5.92
CA ASN A 33 3.62 -1.24 -6.53
C ASN A 33 2.84 0.06 -6.79
N THR A 34 2.89 1.02 -5.86
CA THR A 34 2.07 2.24 -5.93
C THR A 34 2.55 3.21 -7.01
N ASN A 35 3.86 3.27 -7.28
CA ASN A 35 4.42 4.12 -8.32
C ASN A 35 3.92 3.70 -9.73
N VAL A 36 3.70 2.40 -9.96
CA VAL A 36 3.15 1.92 -11.24
C VAL A 36 1.78 2.55 -11.52
N VAL A 37 0.92 2.67 -10.50
CA VAL A 37 -0.40 3.29 -10.67
C VAL A 37 -0.27 4.78 -10.98
N ASN A 38 0.63 5.49 -10.28
CA ASN A 38 0.90 6.91 -10.55
C ASN A 38 1.40 7.11 -11.99
N MET A 39 2.29 6.24 -12.49
CA MET A 39 2.82 6.31 -13.86
C MET A 39 1.71 6.15 -14.91
N PHE A 40 0.69 5.35 -14.63
CA PHE A 40 -0.46 5.17 -15.53
C PHE A 40 -1.58 6.19 -15.32
N ASP A 41 -1.38 7.18 -14.43
CA ASP A 41 -2.42 8.14 -14.02
C ASP A 41 -3.72 7.43 -13.57
N GLY A 42 -3.55 6.29 -12.87
CA GLY A 42 -4.65 5.46 -12.41
C GLY A 42 -5.26 5.94 -11.09
N CYS A 43 -6.47 5.45 -10.79
CA CYS A 43 -7.05 5.56 -9.45
C CYS A 43 -6.82 4.26 -8.66
N ALA A 44 -6.55 4.37 -7.36
CA ALA A 44 -6.31 3.21 -6.50
C ALA A 44 -6.88 3.41 -5.09
N LEU A 45 -7.24 2.29 -4.48
CA LEU A 45 -7.72 2.16 -3.11
C LEU A 45 -6.88 1.10 -2.39
N SER A 46 -6.49 1.38 -1.14
CA SER A 46 -5.83 0.41 -0.26
C SER A 46 -6.76 0.07 0.91
N LEU A 47 -7.07 -1.21 1.07
CA LEU A 47 -7.94 -1.73 2.13
C LEU A 47 -7.10 -2.47 3.19
N PRO A 48 -7.37 -2.31 4.49
CA PRO A 48 -6.70 -3.10 5.53
C PRO A 48 -7.13 -4.57 5.41
N CYS A 49 -6.17 -5.49 5.41
CA CYS A 49 -6.44 -6.94 5.27
C CYS A 49 -5.58 -7.80 6.22
N HIS A 50 -5.17 -7.24 7.36
CA HIS A 50 -4.41 -7.92 8.42
C HIS A 50 -5.35 -8.50 9.47
N ALA A 51 -4.89 -9.51 10.22
CA ALA A 51 -5.57 -9.92 11.46
C ALA A 51 -5.41 -8.85 12.55
N GLY A 52 -6.31 -8.81 13.53
CA GLY A 52 -6.38 -7.73 14.52
C GLY A 52 -5.16 -7.58 15.44
N ASP A 53 -4.35 -8.63 15.58
CA ASP A 53 -3.11 -8.68 16.37
C ASP A 53 -1.84 -8.58 15.51
N GLU A 54 -1.97 -8.44 14.19
CA GLU A 54 -0.86 -8.31 13.25
C GLU A 54 -0.57 -6.83 12.91
N LEU A 55 0.64 -6.58 12.41
CA LEU A 55 0.96 -5.26 11.86
C LEU A 55 0.09 -4.98 10.62
N PRO A 56 -0.36 -3.73 10.41
CA PRO A 56 -1.23 -3.40 9.29
C PRO A 56 -0.60 -3.73 7.92
N VAL A 57 -1.32 -4.53 7.14
CA VAL A 57 -1.05 -4.76 5.72
C VAL A 57 -2.23 -4.32 4.86
N GLY A 58 -1.93 -3.85 3.65
CA GLY A 58 -2.91 -3.34 2.70
C GLY A 58 -3.08 -4.23 1.47
N LEU A 59 -4.33 -4.38 1.03
CA LEU A 59 -4.70 -4.90 -0.28
C LEU A 59 -5.07 -3.73 -1.20
N MET A 60 -4.32 -3.56 -2.29
CA MET A 60 -4.56 -2.51 -3.27
C MET A 60 -5.46 -2.99 -4.41
N VAL A 61 -6.49 -2.22 -4.70
CA VAL A 61 -7.32 -2.31 -5.91
C VAL A 61 -7.08 -1.06 -6.72
N TRP A 62 -6.88 -1.16 -8.03
CA TRP A 62 -6.63 -0.01 -8.87
C TRP A 62 -7.21 -0.19 -10.27
N HIS A 63 -7.38 0.93 -10.97
CA HIS A 63 -7.80 0.99 -12.37
C HIS A 63 -7.13 2.19 -13.05
N GLY A 64 -7.19 2.29 -14.39
CA GLY A 64 -6.82 3.51 -15.12
C GLY A 64 -7.70 4.71 -14.75
N ALA A 65 -7.29 5.91 -15.17
CA ALA A 65 -7.90 7.21 -14.83
C ALA A 65 -9.44 7.25 -14.87
N LEU A 66 -10.02 8.04 -13.95
CA LEU A 66 -11.46 8.39 -13.91
C LEU A 66 -12.39 7.17 -13.80
N ARG A 67 -11.99 6.18 -13.01
CA ARG A 67 -12.73 4.92 -12.77
C ARG A 67 -12.95 4.63 -11.28
N ASP A 68 -12.93 5.69 -10.48
CA ASP A 68 -13.07 5.67 -9.02
C ASP A 68 -14.33 4.92 -8.58
N ASP A 69 -15.48 5.14 -9.24
CA ASP A 69 -16.71 4.40 -8.95
C ASP A 69 -16.54 2.89 -9.06
N THR A 70 -15.76 2.41 -10.05
CA THR A 70 -15.49 0.98 -10.22
C THR A 70 -14.59 0.47 -9.09
N VAL A 71 -13.51 1.19 -8.79
CA VAL A 71 -12.56 0.83 -7.72
C VAL A 71 -13.25 0.81 -6.35
N LEU A 72 -14.10 1.80 -6.06
CA LEU A 72 -14.84 1.90 -4.81
C LEU A 72 -15.91 0.81 -4.69
N ASN A 73 -16.66 0.51 -5.76
CA ASN A 73 -17.63 -0.58 -5.76
C ASN A 73 -16.97 -1.94 -5.49
N ILE A 74 -15.84 -2.22 -6.14
CA ILE A 74 -15.04 -3.43 -5.87
C ILE A 74 -14.53 -3.42 -4.43
N GLY A 75 -14.04 -2.27 -3.96
CA GLY A 75 -13.53 -2.11 -2.60
C GLY A 75 -14.57 -2.42 -1.52
N LEU A 76 -15.82 -2.00 -1.73
CA LEU A 76 -16.93 -2.31 -0.82
C LEU A 76 -17.20 -3.82 -0.73
N GLN A 77 -17.15 -4.54 -1.86
CA GLN A 77 -17.32 -5.99 -1.86
C GLN A 77 -16.16 -6.69 -1.14
N ILE A 78 -14.93 -6.24 -1.35
CA ILE A 78 -13.75 -6.79 -0.68
C ILE A 78 -13.82 -6.53 0.83
N GLU A 79 -14.20 -5.34 1.27
CA GLU A 79 -14.36 -5.03 2.70
C GLU A 79 -15.36 -5.97 3.37
N GLN A 80 -16.48 -6.26 2.73
CA GLN A 80 -17.48 -7.20 3.24
C GLN A 80 -16.89 -8.61 3.42
N MET A 81 -16.08 -9.07 2.48
CA MET A 81 -15.41 -10.38 2.56
C MET A 81 -14.34 -10.41 3.66
N LEU A 82 -13.57 -9.34 3.81
CA LEU A 82 -12.51 -9.25 4.83
C LEU A 82 -13.04 -9.15 6.25
N ARG A 83 -14.26 -8.60 6.45
CA ARG A 83 -14.91 -8.55 7.77
C ARG A 83 -15.62 -9.85 8.16
N ALA A 84 -15.87 -10.74 7.19
CA ALA A 84 -16.58 -11.99 7.41
C ALA A 84 -15.65 -13.17 7.78
N GLY A 85 -14.32 -12.99 7.64
CA GLY A 85 -13.29 -13.93 8.07
C GLY A 85 -12.61 -13.47 9.35
#